data_AF-A0A0F9ST49-F1
#
_entry.id   AF-A0A0F9ST49-F1
#
_cell.length_a   1.000
_cell.length_b   1.000
_cell.length_c   1.000
_cell.angle_alpha   90.00
_cell.angle_beta   90.00
_cell.angle_gamma   90.00
#
_symmetry.space_group_name_H-M   'P 1'
#
loop_
_entity.id
_entity.type
_entity.pdbx_description
1 polymer ?
#
loop_
_entity_poly.entity_id
_entity_poly.type
_entity_poly.pdbx_seq_one_letter_code
_entity_poly.pdbx_strand_id
1 'polypeptide(L)'
;MPPRRFSRYTFTSAVLDDDDNLLLTEPEPFRFRELADNRIHIAADGDTLFTLAHRFFDGLPRPAGLWWIIADFQPDPILDPTLKLARGRAMFLPSVRTITDEVFSETRRGEATP
;
A
#
# COMPACT_ATOMS: atom_id res chain seq x y z
N MET A 1 -2.14 21.00 2.19
CA MET A 1 -2.66 20.49 0.90
C MET A 1 -3.23 19.11 1.17
N PRO A 2 -4.51 18.82 0.86
CA PRO A 2 -5.09 17.50 1.14
C PRO A 2 -4.36 16.41 0.33
N PRO A 3 -4.26 15.17 0.86
CA PRO A 3 -3.62 14.08 0.14
C PRO A 3 -4.27 13.86 -1.23
N ARG A 4 -3.44 13.62 -2.25
CA ARG A 4 -3.93 13.28 -3.59
C ARG A 4 -4.64 11.93 -3.56
N ARG A 5 -5.57 11.70 -4.49
CA ARG A 5 -6.19 10.38 -4.70
C ARG A 5 -5.10 9.32 -4.81
N PHE A 6 -5.27 8.22 -4.06
CA PHE A 6 -4.32 7.11 -3.95
C PHE A 6 -3.00 7.41 -3.20
N SER A 7 -3.00 8.39 -2.30
CA SER A 7 -1.89 8.66 -1.40
C SER A 7 -1.83 7.64 -0.25
N ARG A 8 -0.63 7.21 0.13
CA ARG A 8 -0.40 6.45 1.38
C ARG A 8 -0.90 7.20 2.62
N TYR A 9 -0.90 8.53 2.55
CA TYR A 9 -1.31 9.43 3.64
C TYR A 9 -2.78 9.87 3.52
N THR A 10 -3.63 9.15 2.79
CA THR A 10 -5.03 9.57 2.56
C THR A 10 -5.86 9.70 3.86
N PHE A 11 -5.56 8.86 4.86
CA PHE A 11 -6.30 8.81 6.13
C PHE A 11 -5.52 9.35 7.33
N THR A 12 -4.37 9.97 7.11
CA THR A 12 -3.63 10.62 8.20
C THR A 12 -4.28 11.93 8.60
N SER A 13 -4.22 12.26 9.89
CA SER A 13 -4.67 13.53 10.44
C SER A 13 -3.49 14.48 10.60
N ALA A 14 -3.76 15.79 10.54
CA ALA A 14 -2.75 16.79 10.86
C ALA A 14 -2.75 17.07 12.37
N VAL A 15 -1.58 17.09 13.00
CA VAL A 15 -1.39 17.38 14.42
C VAL A 15 -0.29 18.42 14.59
N LEU A 16 -0.39 19.24 15.63
CA LEU A 16 0.68 20.13 16.05
C LEU A 16 1.54 19.42 17.10
N ASP A 17 2.85 19.55 16.99
CA ASP A 17 3.76 19.18 18.09
C ASP A 17 3.91 20.34 19.10
N ASP A 18 4.72 20.13 20.14
CA ASP A 18 4.95 21.11 21.22
C ASP A 18 5.64 22.39 20.72
N ASP A 19 6.23 22.36 19.53
CA ASP A 19 6.95 23.47 18.88
C ASP A 19 6.10 24.15 17.78
N ASP A 20 4.78 23.90 17.74
CA ASP A 20 3.83 24.41 16.74
C ASP A 20 4.11 23.96 15.29
N ASN A 21 4.86 22.87 15.07
CA ASN A 21 5.04 22.31 13.74
C ASN A 21 3.85 21.46 13.34
N LEU A 22 3.36 21.64 12.11
CA LEU A 22 2.28 20.83 11.54
C LEU A 22 2.81 19.52 10.97
N LEU A 23 2.47 18.41 11.62
CA LEU A 23 2.86 17.05 11.25
C LEU A 23 1.65 16.22 10.80
N LEU A 24 1.90 15.12 10.10
CA LEU A 24 0.90 14.09 9.85
C LEU A 24 1.07 12.96 10.85
N THR A 25 -0.05 12.39 11.33
CA THR A 25 -0.03 11.14 12.08
C THR A 25 0.56 10.01 11.24
N GLU A 26 1.02 8.95 11.89
CA GLU A 26 1.49 7.76 11.18
C GLU A 26 0.36 7.16 10.33
N PRO A 27 0.63 6.78 9.07
CA PRO A 27 -0.38 6.17 8.22
C PRO A 27 -0.64 4.71 8.64
N GLU A 28 -1.90 4.36 8.89
CA GLU A 28 -2.28 2.98 9.19
C GLU A 28 -2.20 2.11 7.93
N PRO A 29 -1.31 1.11 7.87
CA PRO A 29 -1.13 0.30 6.67
C PRO A 29 -2.28 -0.68 6.46
N PHE A 30 -2.60 -0.96 5.19
CA PHE A 30 -3.53 -2.03 4.87
C PHE A 30 -2.78 -3.37 4.84
N ARG A 31 -2.83 -4.09 5.97
CA ARG A 31 -2.08 -5.33 6.18
C ARG A 31 -2.69 -6.53 5.47
N PHE A 32 -1.87 -7.56 5.30
CA PHE A 32 -2.29 -8.83 4.71
C PHE A 32 -3.48 -9.43 5.43
N ARG A 33 -4.41 -9.95 4.64
CA ARG A 33 -5.56 -10.75 5.07
C ARG A 33 -5.97 -11.66 3.92
N GLU A 34 -6.57 -12.79 4.26
CA GLU A 34 -7.08 -13.73 3.26
C GLU A 34 -8.35 -13.17 2.61
N LEU A 35 -8.23 -12.70 1.36
CA LEU A 35 -9.35 -12.25 0.53
C LEU A 35 -9.54 -13.22 -0.63
N ALA A 36 -10.80 -13.39 -1.05
CA ALA A 36 -11.16 -14.29 -2.13
C ALA A 36 -10.51 -13.94 -3.49
N ASP A 37 -10.14 -12.68 -3.70
CA ASP A 37 -9.52 -12.15 -4.91
C ASP A 37 -8.03 -11.81 -4.76
N ASN A 38 -7.38 -12.29 -3.68
CA ASN A 38 -5.93 -12.22 -3.55
C ASN A 38 -5.26 -12.94 -4.72
N ARG A 39 -4.30 -12.26 -5.36
CA ARG A 39 -3.45 -12.86 -6.38
C ARG A 39 -2.12 -13.24 -5.76
N ILE A 40 -1.61 -14.41 -6.12
CA ILE A 40 -0.28 -14.86 -5.72
C ILE A 40 0.61 -14.80 -6.95
N HIS A 41 1.71 -14.05 -6.85
CA HIS A 41 2.76 -13.99 -7.87
C HIS A 41 4.05 -14.59 -7.33
N ILE A 42 4.69 -15.47 -8.09
CA ILE A 42 6.00 -16.02 -7.72
C ILE A 42 7.07 -15.11 -8.30
N ALA A 43 7.85 -14.47 -7.42
CA ALA A 43 8.88 -13.52 -7.81
C ALA A 43 9.92 -14.17 -8.74
N ALA A 44 10.15 -13.54 -9.89
CA ALA A 44 11.16 -13.89 -10.87
C ALA A 44 12.33 -12.89 -10.85
N ASP A 45 13.42 -13.23 -11.52
CA ASP A 45 14.57 -12.34 -11.63
C ASP A 45 14.17 -11.03 -12.34
N GLY A 46 14.53 -9.90 -11.73
CA GLY A 46 14.17 -8.56 -12.23
C GLY A 46 12.82 -8.05 -11.74
N ASP A 47 12.04 -8.85 -11.00
CA ASP A 47 10.86 -8.34 -10.32
C ASP A 47 11.25 -7.35 -9.22
N THR A 48 10.50 -6.26 -9.15
CA THR A 48 10.57 -5.24 -8.12
C THR A 48 9.14 -4.90 -7.70
N LEU A 49 8.95 -4.30 -6.53
CA LEU A 49 7.62 -3.86 -6.11
C LEU A 49 7.00 -2.88 -7.11
N PHE A 50 7.81 -2.05 -7.77
CA PHE A 50 7.38 -1.10 -8.79
C PHE A 50 6.89 -1.79 -10.07
N THR A 51 7.63 -2.78 -10.56
CA THR A 51 7.26 -3.51 -11.79
C THR A 51 6.03 -4.39 -11.56
N LEU A 52 5.93 -5.00 -10.37
CA LEU A 52 4.73 -5.74 -9.96
C LEU A 52 3.52 -4.81 -9.85
N ALA A 53 3.65 -3.66 -9.18
CA ALA A 53 2.55 -2.71 -9.06
C ALA A 53 2.12 -2.16 -10.44
N HIS A 54 3.07 -1.83 -11.31
CA HIS A 54 2.77 -1.42 -12.68
C HIS A 54 1.94 -2.46 -13.44
N ARG A 55 2.32 -3.74 -13.33
CA ARG A 55 1.67 -4.84 -14.03
C ARG A 55 0.31 -5.21 -13.46
N PHE A 56 0.20 -5.33 -12.14
CA PHE A 56 -0.98 -5.92 -11.50
C PHE A 56 -2.04 -4.90 -11.09
N PHE A 57 -1.65 -3.63 -10.93
CA PHE A 57 -2.56 -2.52 -10.64
C PHE A 57 -2.86 -1.69 -11.89
N ASP A 58 -2.70 -2.29 -13.07
CA ASP A 58 -3.06 -1.66 -14.34
C ASP A 58 -4.50 -1.12 -14.32
N GLY A 59 -4.72 0.01 -14.99
CA GLY A 59 -5.98 0.76 -14.92
C GLY A 59 -6.08 1.77 -13.76
N LEU A 60 -5.21 1.70 -12.75
CA LEU A 60 -5.07 2.76 -11.74
C LEU A 60 -4.08 3.84 -12.22
N PRO A 61 -4.24 5.12 -11.83
CA PRO A 61 -3.30 6.16 -12.20
C PRO A 61 -1.97 5.98 -11.46
N ARG A 62 -0.86 6.04 -12.21
CA ARG A 62 0.51 5.85 -11.70
C ARG A 62 0.66 4.54 -10.91
N PRO A 63 0.35 3.38 -11.51
CA PRO A 63 0.23 2.12 -10.79
C PRO A 63 1.56 1.69 -10.15
N ALA A 64 2.70 1.98 -10.78
CA ALA A 64 4.02 1.71 -10.21
C ALA A 64 4.26 2.47 -8.88
N GLY A 65 3.62 3.63 -8.68
CA GLY A 65 3.70 4.43 -7.46
C GLY A 65 2.90 3.85 -6.28
N LEU A 66 2.12 2.79 -6.52
CA LEU A 66 1.34 2.07 -5.52
C LEU A 66 2.06 0.83 -4.98
N TRP A 67 3.36 0.69 -5.27
CA TRP A 67 4.21 -0.40 -4.80
C TRP A 67 4.12 -0.62 -3.27
N TRP A 68 3.88 0.44 -2.49
CA TRP A 68 3.77 0.38 -1.03
C TRP A 68 2.58 -0.45 -0.56
N ILE A 69 1.51 -0.54 -1.38
CA ILE A 69 0.38 -1.43 -1.10
C ILE A 69 0.85 -2.89 -1.11
N ILE A 70 1.67 -3.27 -2.09
CA ILE A 70 2.24 -4.62 -2.13
C ILE A 70 3.15 -4.85 -0.92
N ALA A 71 3.98 -3.86 -0.59
CA ALA A 71 4.91 -3.94 0.52
C ALA A 71 4.21 -4.19 1.87
N ASP A 72 3.15 -3.42 2.14
CA ASP A 72 2.36 -3.50 3.38
C ASP A 72 1.43 -4.72 3.42
N PHE A 73 0.98 -5.23 2.26
CA PHE A 73 0.07 -6.37 2.12
C PHE A 73 0.78 -7.74 2.02
N GLN A 74 1.94 -7.90 2.65
CA GLN A 74 2.59 -9.20 2.83
C GLN A 74 2.31 -9.76 4.23
N PRO A 75 2.29 -11.11 4.41
CA PRO A 75 2.26 -11.71 5.74
C PRO A 75 3.42 -11.23 6.63
N ASP A 76 4.58 -11.02 6.01
CA ASP A 76 5.74 -10.33 6.58
C ASP A 76 6.03 -9.06 5.74
N PRO A 77 5.66 -7.86 6.22
CA PRO A 77 5.75 -6.61 5.47
C PRO A 77 7.17 -6.31 4.96
N ILE A 78 7.25 -5.81 3.74
CA ILE A 78 8.53 -5.40 3.14
C ILE A 78 8.78 -3.94 3.49
N LEU A 79 9.81 -3.68 4.30
CA LEU A 79 10.15 -2.32 4.75
C LEU A 79 10.97 -1.56 3.70
N ASP A 80 11.93 -2.22 3.06
CA ASP A 80 12.82 -1.62 2.07
C ASP A 80 12.45 -2.08 0.65
N PRO A 81 11.86 -1.19 -0.18
CA PRO A 81 11.46 -1.52 -1.54
C PRO A 81 12.62 -1.59 -2.54
N THR A 82 13.84 -1.19 -2.13
CA THR A 82 15.03 -1.19 -3.00
C THR A 82 15.75 -2.53 -2.98
N LEU A 83 15.45 -3.38 -1.99
CA LEU A 83 15.97 -4.74 -1.92
C LEU A 83 15.37 -5.59 -3.04
N LYS A 84 16.22 -6.43 -3.64
CA LYS A 84 15.79 -7.39 -4.66
C LYS A 84 14.84 -8.41 -4.04
N LEU A 85 13.75 -8.69 -4.74
CA LEU A 85 12.87 -9.78 -4.37
C LEU A 85 13.60 -11.11 -4.59
N ALA A 86 13.60 -11.97 -3.58
CA ALA A 86 14.18 -13.30 -3.71
C ALA A 86 13.38 -14.10 -4.74
N ARG A 87 14.06 -14.65 -5.75
CA ARG A 87 13.44 -15.54 -6.74
C ARG A 87 12.73 -16.69 -6.03
N GLY A 88 11.50 -16.98 -6.44
CA GLY A 88 10.65 -18.01 -5.83
C GLY A 88 9.86 -17.54 -4.61
N ARG A 89 10.08 -16.32 -4.10
CA ARG A 89 9.24 -15.75 -3.04
C ARG A 89 7.81 -15.59 -3.54
N ALA A 90 6.84 -16.07 -2.77
CA ALA A 90 5.43 -15.79 -3.01
C ALA A 90 5.12 -14.33 -2.60
N MET A 91 4.56 -13.58 -3.54
CA MET A 91 4.13 -12.21 -3.36
C MET A 91 2.61 -12.17 -3.37
N PHE A 92 2.02 -11.68 -2.28
CA PHE A 92 0.57 -11.53 -2.17
C PHE A 92 0.16 -10.15 -2.70
N LEU A 93 -0.74 -10.13 -3.67
CA LEU A 93 -1.15 -8.92 -4.38
C LEU A 93 -2.66 -8.74 -4.20
N PRO A 94 -3.12 -7.63 -3.62
CA PRO A 94 -4.55 -7.34 -3.59
C PRO A 94 -5.06 -7.07 -5.01
N SER A 95 -6.34 -7.34 -5.26
CA SER A 95 -6.94 -7.04 -6.54
C SER A 95 -7.14 -5.51 -6.71
N VAL A 96 -7.32 -5.04 -7.94
CA VAL A 96 -7.66 -3.62 -8.19
C VAL A 96 -8.95 -3.23 -7.47
N ARG A 97 -9.93 -4.14 -7.41
CA ARG A 97 -11.18 -3.96 -6.65
C ARG A 97 -10.90 -3.78 -5.16
N THR A 98 -10.08 -4.63 -4.56
CA THR A 98 -9.66 -4.49 -3.15
C THR A 98 -8.98 -3.14 -2.90
N ILE A 99 -8.15 -2.68 -3.84
CA ILE A 99 -7.48 -1.39 -3.70
C ILE A 99 -8.52 -0.26 -3.69
N THR A 100 -9.43 -0.23 -4.65
CA THR A 100 -10.42 0.85 -4.74
C THR A 100 -11.45 0.81 -3.61
N ASP A 101 -11.90 -0.39 -3.26
CA ASP A 101 -13.08 -0.58 -2.41
C ASP A 101 -12.72 -0.78 -0.94
N GLU A 102 -11.46 -1.12 -0.64
CA GLU A 102 -11.03 -1.41 0.73
C GLU A 102 -9.80 -0.60 1.14
N VAL A 103 -8.71 -0.62 0.37
CA VAL A 103 -7.48 0.16 0.72
C VAL A 103 -7.78 1.65 0.81
N PHE A 104 -8.57 2.17 -0.14
CA PHE A 104 -8.99 3.57 -0.23
C PHE A 104 -10.46 3.80 0.14
N SER A 105 -11.07 2.88 0.88
CA SER A 105 -12.42 3.06 1.40
C SER A 105 -12.46 4.17 2.45
N GLU A 106 -13.46 5.05 2.36
CA GLU A 106 -13.72 6.04 3.40
C GLU A 106 -14.12 5.41 4.75
N THR A 107 -14.53 4.13 4.78
CA THR A 107 -14.77 3.41 6.04
C THR A 107 -13.51 3.37 6.92
N ARG A 108 -12.32 3.38 6.31
CA ARG A 108 -11.03 3.40 7.03
C ARG A 108 -10.74 4.71 7.75
N ARG A 109 -11.44 5.80 7.41
CA ARG A 109 -11.27 7.09 8.10
C ARG A 109 -11.78 7.04 9.55
N GLY A 110 -12.80 6.23 9.82
CA GLY A 110 -13.34 6.03 11.18
C GLY A 110 -12.52 5.08 12.04
N GLU A 111 -11.83 4.12 11.42
CA GLU A 111 -10.95 3.15 12.10
C GLU A 111 -9.62 3.78 12.55
N ALA A 112 -9.17 4.83 11.86
CA ALA A 112 -7.91 5.54 12.14
C ALA A 112 -8.01 6.57 13.30
N THR A 113 -9.12 6.58 14.04
CA THR A 113 -9.28 7.44 15.23
C THR A 113 -8.90 6.62 16.49
N PRO A 114 -7.88 7.03 17.26
CA PRO A 114 -7.56 6.41 18.54
C PRO A 114 -8.66 6.63 19.60
#